data_AF-A0A7V6W6R3-F1
#
_entry.id   AF-A0A7V6W6R3-F1
#
_cell.length_a   1.000
_cell.length_b   1.000
_cell.length_c   1.000
_cell.angle_alpha   90.00
_cell.angle_beta   90.00
_cell.angle_gamma   90.00
#
_symmetry.space_group_name_H-M   'P 1'
#
loop_
_entity.id
_entity.type
_entity.pdbx_description
1 polymer ?
#
loop_
_entity_poly.entity_id
_entity_poly.type
_entity_poly.pdbx_seq_one_letter_code
_entity_poly.pdbx_strand_id
1 'polypeptide(L)'
;MWEQQVLFRQMKLIKDIWVEGSVEAVQGKDTDLRWTSNIEEYAILREALCDEKKQEAYRKVINDVVEGVMHSMMVMFDGGSALSDEFSIDVINSETGESLLSYSALHEEFIDYIIDAEEEEEK
;
A
#
# COMPACT_ATOMS: atom_id res chain seq x y z
N MET A 1 14.64 12.92 -6.47
CA MET A 1 13.52 13.54 -5.71
C MET A 1 12.19 13.56 -6.45
N TRP A 2 11.99 14.31 -7.56
CA TRP A 2 10.68 14.33 -8.25
C TRP A 2 10.20 12.94 -8.67
N GLU A 3 11.09 12.10 -9.21
CA GLU A 3 10.74 10.75 -9.66
C GLU A 3 10.32 9.83 -8.50
N GLN A 4 11.01 9.92 -7.35
CA GLN A 4 10.60 9.24 -6.12
C GLN A 4 9.21 9.73 -5.67
N GLN A 5 8.93 11.03 -5.71
CA GLN A 5 7.60 11.56 -5.38
C GLN A 5 6.50 11.05 -6.33
N VAL A 6 6.80 10.92 -7.63
CA VAL A 6 5.86 10.33 -8.59
C VAL A 6 5.61 8.85 -8.26
N LEU A 7 6.67 8.10 -7.95
CA LEU A 7 6.56 6.70 -7.51
C LEU A 7 5.71 6.60 -6.24
N PHE A 8 6.00 7.39 -5.21
CA PHE A 8 5.28 7.35 -3.93
C PHE A 8 3.81 7.73 -4.07
N ARG A 9 3.50 8.74 -4.89
CA ARG A 9 2.12 9.09 -5.22
C ARG A 9 1.37 7.92 -5.86
N GLN A 10 2.00 7.24 -6.83
CA GLN A 10 1.40 6.09 -7.48
C GLN A 10 1.23 4.92 -6.51
N MET A 11 2.19 4.71 -5.61
CA MET A 11 2.13 3.69 -4.57
C MET A 11 0.99 3.97 -3.58
N LYS A 12 0.84 5.21 -3.09
CA LYS A 12 -0.30 5.61 -2.26
C LYS A 12 -1.63 5.37 -2.97
N LEU A 13 -1.74 5.75 -4.25
CA LEU A 13 -2.96 5.47 -5.03
C LEU A 13 -3.29 3.97 -5.05
N ILE A 14 -2.28 3.11 -5.26
CA ILE A 14 -2.46 1.65 -5.24
C ILE A 14 -2.93 1.19 -3.85
N LYS A 15 -2.28 1.66 -2.78
CA LYS A 15 -2.68 1.39 -1.39
C LYS A 15 -4.14 1.73 -1.16
N ASP A 16 -4.53 2.96 -1.47
CA ASP A 16 -5.88 3.48 -1.24
C ASP A 16 -6.93 2.65 -2.02
N ILE A 17 -6.65 2.29 -3.26
CA ILE A 17 -7.54 1.41 -4.06
C ILE A 17 -7.76 0.06 -3.36
N TRP A 18 -6.71 -0.57 -2.85
CA TRP A 18 -6.81 -1.87 -2.18
C TRP A 18 -7.52 -1.79 -0.83
N VAL A 19 -7.22 -0.75 -0.05
CA VAL A 19 -7.87 -0.50 1.25
C VAL A 19 -9.35 -0.20 1.04
N GLU A 20 -9.69 0.78 0.20
CA GLU A 20 -11.08 1.13 -0.09
C GLU A 20 -11.85 -0.01 -0.73
N GLY A 21 -11.30 -0.68 -1.73
CA GLY A 21 -11.95 -1.83 -2.37
C GLY A 21 -12.28 -2.93 -1.36
N SER A 22 -11.37 -3.21 -0.43
CA SER A 22 -11.61 -4.18 0.64
C SER A 22 -12.68 -3.72 1.63
N VAL A 23 -12.73 -2.43 1.97
CA VAL A 23 -13.76 -1.87 2.85
C VAL A 23 -15.13 -1.85 2.17
N GLU A 24 -15.20 -1.45 0.89
CA GLU A 24 -16.41 -1.45 0.08
C GLU A 24 -16.99 -2.86 -0.08
N ALA A 25 -16.13 -3.88 -0.17
CA ALA A 25 -16.52 -5.28 -0.21
C ALA A 25 -17.25 -5.73 1.06
N VAL A 26 -16.73 -5.37 2.24
CA VAL A 26 -17.39 -5.68 3.53
C VAL A 26 -18.60 -4.78 3.81
N GLN A 27 -18.69 -3.60 3.18
CA GLN A 27 -19.89 -2.75 3.21
C GLN A 27 -20.98 -3.23 2.25
N GLY A 28 -20.66 -4.12 1.32
CA GLY A 28 -21.56 -4.55 0.25
C GLY A 28 -21.84 -3.49 -0.81
N LYS A 29 -20.95 -2.50 -0.94
CA LYS A 29 -20.98 -1.50 -2.01
C LYS A 29 -20.34 -2.04 -3.28
N ASP A 30 -19.26 -2.81 -3.16
CA ASP A 30 -18.71 -3.61 -4.26
C ASP A 30 -19.38 -4.98 -4.28
N THR A 31 -20.13 -5.23 -5.35
CA THR A 31 -20.91 -6.47 -5.54
C THR A 31 -20.33 -7.38 -6.60
N ASP A 32 -19.35 -6.92 -7.38
CA ASP A 32 -18.77 -7.69 -8.47
C ASP A 32 -17.48 -8.40 -8.02
N LEU A 33 -16.73 -7.81 -7.06
CA LEU A 33 -15.57 -8.40 -6.37
C LEU A 33 -14.57 -9.15 -7.29
N ARG A 34 -14.43 -8.72 -8.55
CA ARG A 34 -13.69 -9.45 -9.60
C ARG A 34 -12.20 -9.58 -9.34
N TRP A 35 -11.68 -8.80 -8.40
CA TRP A 35 -10.28 -8.75 -8.00
C TRP A 35 -9.92 -9.80 -6.94
N THR A 36 -10.90 -10.52 -6.38
CA THR A 36 -10.69 -11.53 -5.35
C THR A 36 -11.42 -12.84 -5.66
N SER A 37 -10.81 -13.95 -5.29
CA SER A 37 -11.46 -15.27 -5.28
C SER A 37 -12.28 -15.54 -4.01
N ASN A 38 -12.13 -14.69 -2.99
CA ASN A 38 -12.62 -14.95 -1.62
C ASN A 38 -14.01 -14.34 -1.37
N ILE A 39 -14.92 -14.51 -2.34
CA ILE A 39 -16.25 -13.87 -2.34
C ILE A 39 -17.07 -14.30 -1.11
N GLU A 40 -16.99 -15.58 -0.73
CA GLU A 40 -17.73 -16.14 0.39
C GLU A 40 -17.20 -15.61 1.74
N GLU A 41 -15.88 -15.44 1.87
CA GLU A 41 -15.25 -14.87 3.06
C GLU A 41 -15.63 -13.40 3.25
N TYR A 42 -15.69 -12.62 2.17
CA TYR A 42 -16.20 -11.24 2.23
C TYR A 42 -17.68 -11.19 2.62
N ALA A 43 -18.49 -12.17 2.22
CA ALA A 43 -19.88 -12.26 2.68
C ALA A 43 -19.95 -12.53 4.20
N ILE A 44 -19.13 -13.45 4.73
CA ILE A 44 -19.03 -13.72 6.17
C ILE A 44 -18.58 -12.45 6.93
N LEU A 45 -17.54 -11.76 6.42
CA LEU A 45 -17.03 -10.54 7.04
C LEU A 45 -18.07 -9.42 7.01
N ARG A 46 -18.83 -9.27 5.93
CA ARG A 46 -19.93 -8.30 5.83
C ARG A 46 -20.98 -8.51 6.92
N GLU A 47 -21.34 -9.75 7.20
CA GLU A 47 -22.28 -10.07 8.30
C GLU A 47 -21.69 -9.75 9.68
N ALA A 48 -20.40 -10.01 9.88
CA ALA A 48 -19.72 -9.73 11.15
C ALA A 48 -19.48 -8.23 11.41
N LEU A 49 -19.11 -7.49 10.37
CA LEU A 49 -18.76 -6.06 10.35
C LEU A 49 -19.99 -5.19 10.01
N CYS A 50 -21.09 -5.44 10.71
CA CYS A 50 -22.40 -4.86 10.40
C CYS A 50 -22.63 -3.41 10.87
N ASP A 51 -21.66 -2.81 11.56
CA ASP A 51 -21.75 -1.43 12.06
C ASP A 51 -20.51 -0.62 11.67
N GLU A 52 -20.67 0.70 11.63
CA GLU A 52 -19.63 1.64 11.20
C GLU A 52 -18.37 1.52 12.04
N LYS A 53 -18.48 1.27 13.35
CA LYS A 53 -17.32 1.15 14.24
C LYS A 53 -16.48 -0.07 13.89
N LYS A 54 -17.11 -1.20 13.58
CA LYS A 54 -16.40 -2.41 13.15
C LYS A 54 -15.80 -2.26 11.76
N GLN A 55 -16.51 -1.61 10.84
CA GLN A 55 -16.00 -1.33 9.50
C GLN A 55 -14.78 -0.41 9.56
N GLU A 56 -14.81 0.60 10.43
CA GLU A 56 -13.68 1.50 10.66
C GLU A 56 -12.50 0.76 11.32
N ALA A 57 -12.76 -0.12 12.29
CA ALA A 57 -11.70 -0.96 12.85
C ALA A 57 -11.07 -1.87 11.78
N TYR A 58 -11.88 -2.43 10.88
CA TYR A 58 -11.40 -3.22 9.76
C TYR A 58 -10.56 -2.39 8.77
N ARG A 59 -11.03 -1.19 8.41
CA ARG A 59 -10.29 -0.21 7.59
C ARG A 59 -8.88 0.02 8.14
N LYS A 60 -8.76 0.31 9.43
CA LYS A 60 -7.46 0.55 10.06
C LYS A 60 -6.54 -0.67 9.99
N VAL A 61 -7.08 -1.85 10.30
CA VAL A 61 -6.30 -3.10 10.24
C VAL A 61 -5.82 -3.41 8.82
N ILE A 62 -6.69 -3.28 7.81
CA ILE A 62 -6.30 -3.56 6.43
C ILE A 62 -5.31 -2.51 5.90
N ASN A 63 -5.45 -1.24 6.32
CA ASN A 63 -4.49 -0.19 6.03
C ASN A 63 -3.09 -0.55 6.54
N ASP A 64 -2.98 -0.88 7.84
CA ASP A 64 -1.71 -1.28 8.47
C ASP A 64 -1.06 -2.48 7.76
N VAL A 65 -1.87 -3.47 7.36
CA VAL A 65 -1.38 -4.66 6.65
C VAL A 65 -0.84 -4.30 5.27
N VAL A 66 -1.56 -3.50 4.50
CA VAL A 66 -1.14 -3.09 3.15
C VAL A 66 0.14 -2.23 3.23
N GLU A 67 0.19 -1.27 4.16
CA GLU A 67 1.38 -0.46 4.41
C GLU A 67 2.58 -1.32 4.81
N GLY A 68 2.41 -2.26 5.73
CA GLY A 68 3.49 -3.16 6.15
C GLY A 68 4.05 -3.99 5.00
N VAL A 69 3.19 -4.46 4.09
CA VAL A 69 3.61 -5.17 2.87
C VAL A 69 4.39 -4.25 1.94
N MET A 70 3.88 -3.04 1.67
CA MET A 70 4.55 -2.07 0.80
C MET A 70 5.90 -1.62 1.36
N HIS A 71 5.96 -1.31 2.65
CA HIS A 71 7.21 -1.01 3.36
C HIS A 71 8.22 -2.15 3.21
N SER A 72 7.77 -3.40 3.41
CA SER A 72 8.66 -4.57 3.26
C SER A 72 9.20 -4.72 1.83
N MET A 73 8.41 -4.40 0.80
CA MET A 73 8.88 -4.35 -0.58
C MET A 73 9.94 -3.26 -0.81
N MET A 74 9.78 -2.09 -0.19
CA MET A 74 10.74 -1.00 -0.30
C MET A 74 12.06 -1.33 0.41
N VAL A 75 11.99 -1.90 1.62
CA VAL A 75 13.17 -2.41 2.34
C VAL A 75 13.91 -3.45 1.50
N MET A 76 13.18 -4.29 0.76
CA MET A 76 13.80 -5.25 -0.15
C MET A 76 14.58 -4.55 -1.29
N PHE A 77 14.05 -3.47 -1.86
CA PHE A 77 14.78 -2.67 -2.87
C PHE A 77 15.99 -1.95 -2.29
N ASP A 78 15.89 -1.44 -1.06
CA ASP A 78 17.00 -0.80 -0.35
C ASP A 78 18.07 -1.80 0.15
N GLY A 79 17.88 -3.11 -0.12
CA GLY A 79 18.83 -4.16 0.23
C GLY A 79 18.76 -4.63 1.70
N GLY A 80 17.73 -4.23 2.45
CA GLY A 80 17.52 -4.61 3.85
C GLY A 80 16.86 -5.97 4.06
N SER A 81 16.82 -6.84 3.05
CA SER A 81 16.23 -8.18 3.11
C SER A 81 17.23 -9.25 2.70
N ALA A 82 16.97 -10.52 3.04
CA ALA A 82 17.83 -11.64 2.64
C ALA A 82 18.00 -11.79 1.11
N LEU A 83 17.17 -11.14 0.29
CA LEU A 83 17.36 -11.12 -1.16
C LEU A 83 18.70 -10.47 -1.55
N SER A 84 19.16 -9.46 -0.80
CA SER A 84 20.39 -8.73 -1.12
C SER A 84 21.66 -9.55 -0.96
N ASP A 85 21.59 -10.68 -0.25
CA ASP A 85 22.66 -11.68 -0.19
C ASP A 85 22.81 -12.44 -1.52
N GLU A 86 21.74 -12.52 -2.33
CA GLU A 86 21.70 -13.22 -3.62
C GLU A 86 21.89 -12.24 -4.79
N PHE A 87 21.11 -11.15 -4.82
CA PHE A 87 21.24 -10.05 -5.77
C PHE A 87 20.51 -8.79 -5.31
N SER A 88 20.94 -7.63 -5.81
CA SER A 88 20.26 -6.34 -5.58
C SER A 88 19.24 -6.05 -6.69
N ILE A 89 18.10 -5.48 -6.30
CA ILE A 89 17.14 -4.87 -7.24
C ILE A 89 17.38 -3.36 -7.26
N ASP A 90 17.27 -2.75 -8.44
CA ASP A 90 17.33 -1.31 -8.59
C ASP A 90 16.09 -0.81 -9.34
N VAL A 91 15.60 0.36 -8.96
CA VAL A 91 14.49 1.05 -9.63
C VAL A 91 15.11 2.20 -10.42
N ILE A 92 15.14 2.05 -11.75
CA ILE A 92 15.84 2.98 -12.64
C ILE A 92 14.83 3.69 -13.53
N ASN A 93 14.95 5.02 -13.66
CA ASN A 93 14.27 5.72 -14.73
C ASN A 93 14.87 5.28 -16.07
N SER A 94 14.07 4.62 -16.91
CA SER A 94 14.52 4.09 -18.20
C SER A 94 14.96 5.15 -19.20
N GLU A 95 14.49 6.39 -19.06
CA GLU A 95 14.85 7.50 -19.96
C GLU A 95 16.19 8.14 -19.58
N THR A 96 16.45 8.34 -18.29
CA THR A 96 17.66 9.03 -17.80
C THR A 96 18.77 8.05 -17.40
N GLY A 97 18.43 6.80 -17.10
CA GLY A 97 19.32 5.80 -16.52
C GLY A 97 19.64 6.06 -15.04
N GLU A 98 19.00 7.04 -14.41
CA GLU A 98 19.22 7.37 -13.01
C GLU A 98 18.50 6.38 -12.09
N SER A 99 19.22 5.88 -11.09
CA SER A 99 18.66 5.03 -10.04
C SER A 99 17.93 5.88 -9.02
N LEU A 100 16.71 5.48 -8.68
CA LEU A 100 15.93 6.09 -7.60
C LEU A 100 16.49 5.74 -6.22
N LEU A 101 17.32 4.71 -6.09
CA LEU A 101 18.04 4.34 -4.86
C LEU A 101 19.27 5.24 -4.61
N SER A 102 19.73 5.99 -5.61
CA SER A 102 20.94 6.80 -5.50
C SER A 102 20.80 8.04 -4.61
N TYR A 103 19.56 8.43 -4.29
CA TYR A 103 19.27 9.66 -3.54
C TYR A 103 19.08 9.42 -2.04
N SER A 104 18.34 8.36 -1.69
CA SER A 104 17.93 8.02 -0.32
C SER A 104 17.35 6.61 -0.27
N ALA A 105 17.19 6.08 0.94
CA ALA A 105 16.49 4.81 1.15
C ALA A 105 14.99 5.01 0.87
N LEU A 106 14.45 4.24 -0.07
CA LEU A 106 13.07 4.37 -0.52
C LEU A 106 12.06 4.07 0.58
N HIS A 107 12.35 3.14 1.49
CA HIS A 107 11.43 2.78 2.57
C HIS A 107 11.21 3.91 3.57
N GLU A 108 12.25 4.65 3.94
CA GLU A 108 12.14 5.78 4.87
C GLU A 108 11.31 6.90 4.23
N GLU A 109 11.69 7.32 3.02
CA GLU A 109 11.01 8.41 2.30
C GLU A 109 9.55 8.07 1.95
N PHE A 110 9.25 6.80 1.67
CA PHE A 110 7.87 6.38 1.40
C PHE A 110 7.01 6.46 2.67
N ILE A 111 7.53 6.08 3.83
CA ILE A 111 6.79 6.19 5.10
C ILE A 111 6.53 7.65 5.43
N ASP A 112 7.55 8.51 5.32
CA ASP A 112 7.39 9.95 5.55
C ASP A 112 6.33 10.53 4.60
N TYR A 113 6.36 10.15 3.32
CA TYR A 113 5.37 10.56 2.34
C TYR A 113 3.93 10.12 2.72
N ILE A 114 3.75 8.89 3.22
CA ILE A 114 2.44 8.40 3.62
C ILE A 114 1.92 9.16 4.83
N ILE A 115 2.76 9.37 5.85
CA ILE A 115 2.39 10.13 7.06
C ILE A 115 1.93 11.53 6.67
N ASP A 116 2.73 12.24 5.87
CA ASP A 116 2.40 13.60 5.42
C ASP A 116 1.07 13.63 4.64
N ALA A 117 0.87 12.66 3.74
CA ALA A 117 -0.32 12.60 2.91
C ALA A 117 -1.60 12.28 3.71
N GLU A 118 -1.51 11.41 4.72
CA GLU A 118 -2.65 11.08 5.59
C GLU A 118 -2.98 12.24 6.55
N GLU A 119 -1.97 12.93 7.10
CA GLU A 119 -2.19 14.12 7.93
C GLU A 119 -2.86 15.27 7.16
N GLU A 120 -2.65 15.36 5.85
CA GLU A 120 -3.35 16.32 4.98
C GLU A 120 -4.81 15.94 4.72
N GLU A 121 -5.13 14.64 4.64
CA GLU A 121 -6.48 14.12 4.41
C GLU A 121 -7.40 14.24 5.65
N GLU A 122 -6.83 14.30 6.85
CA GLU A 122 -7.55 14.47 8.12
C GLU A 122 -7.90 15.94 8.47
N LYS A 123 -7.47 16.92 7.66
CA LYS A 123 -7.69 18.38 7.89
C LYS A 123 -8.91 18.92 7.14
#